data_AF-A0A392P8U8-F1
#
_entry.id   AF-A0A392P8U8-F1
#
_cell.length_a   1.000
_cell.length_b   1.000
_cell.length_c   1.000
_cell.angle_alpha   90.00
_cell.angle_beta   90.00
_cell.angle_gamma   90.00
#
_symmetry.space_group_name_H-M   'P 1'
#
loop_
_entity.id
_entity.type
_entity.pdbx_description
1 polymer ?
#
loop_
_entity_poly.entity_id
_entity_poly.type
_entity_poly.pdbx_seq_one_letter_code
_entity_poly.pdbx_strand_id
1 'polypeptide(L)'
;KREYEEFKVRINGLPDSIRRRADAYNAREEIKAMKQWREAGNDVELMESLKISKATWMADGTHWPGTWTTPAPEHSRGDHSSIIQVMLKPPSDEPLTGAESESNAMDLTEVDIRLPMLVYVSREKRPGYDHNK
;
A
#
# COMPACT_ATOMS: atom_id res chain seq x y z
N LYS A 1 -4.17 -3.12 26.83
CA LYS A 1 -5.57 -2.92 26.36
C LYS A 1 -5.74 -1.66 25.51
N ARG A 2 -5.22 -0.49 25.92
CA ARG A 2 -5.34 0.76 25.15
C ARG A 2 -4.69 0.69 23.75
N GLU A 3 -3.45 0.24 23.65
CA GLU A 3 -2.71 0.18 22.36
C GLU A 3 -3.42 -0.69 21.32
N TYR A 4 -4.00 -1.80 21.75
CA TYR A 4 -4.77 -2.68 20.88
C TYR A 4 -6.04 -2.01 20.34
N GLU A 5 -6.75 -1.24 21.17
CA GLU A 5 -7.92 -0.47 20.71
C GLU A 5 -7.51 0.64 19.73
N GLU A 6 -6.39 1.33 19.97
CA GLU A 6 -5.85 2.31 19.02
C GLU A 6 -5.45 1.66 17.69
N PHE A 7 -4.83 0.48 17.73
CA PHE A 7 -4.52 -0.32 16.54
C PHE A 7 -5.79 -0.68 15.76
N LYS A 8 -6.84 -1.17 16.43
CA LYS A 8 -8.13 -1.47 15.79
C LYS A 8 -8.74 -0.26 15.11
N VAL A 9 -8.72 0.90 15.76
CA VAL A 9 -9.21 2.16 15.17
C VAL A 9 -8.42 2.51 13.91
N ARG A 10 -7.07 2.40 13.94
CA ARG A 10 -6.23 2.65 12.77
C ARG A 10 -6.53 1.69 11.61
N ILE A 11 -6.68 0.40 11.88
CA ILE A 11 -6.99 -0.60 10.85
C ILE A 11 -8.37 -0.36 10.25
N ASN A 12 -9.38 -0.09 11.06
CA ASN A 12 -10.74 0.17 10.57
C ASN A 12 -10.82 1.44 9.71
N GLY A 13 -10.01 2.46 10.01
CA GLY A 13 -9.92 3.70 9.23
C GLY A 13 -8.99 3.63 8.01
N LEU A 14 -8.24 2.53 7.83
CA LEU A 14 -7.23 2.43 6.78
C LEU A 14 -7.79 2.58 5.35
N PRO A 15 -8.94 1.97 4.97
CA PRO A 15 -9.51 2.14 3.63
C PRO A 15 -9.80 3.61 3.29
N ASP A 16 -10.35 4.36 4.24
CA ASP A 16 -10.63 5.78 4.06
C ASP A 16 -9.35 6.63 3.98
N SER A 17 -8.33 6.28 4.77
CA SER A 17 -7.02 6.93 4.70
C SER A 17 -6.37 6.75 3.32
N ILE A 18 -6.41 5.53 2.77
CA ILE A 18 -5.88 5.23 1.42
C ILE A 18 -6.64 6.03 0.37
N ARG A 19 -7.97 6.04 0.43
CA ARG A 19 -8.82 6.80 -0.52
C ARG A 19 -8.50 8.29 -0.49
N ARG A 20 -8.54 8.93 0.68
CA ARG A 20 -8.25 10.38 0.80
C ARG A 20 -6.85 10.74 0.31
N ARG A 21 -5.86 9.89 0.62
CA ARG A 21 -4.49 10.08 0.12
C ARG A 21 -4.43 9.99 -1.40
N ALA A 22 -5.04 8.96 -1.98
CA ALA A 22 -5.08 8.78 -3.42
C ALA A 22 -5.79 9.94 -4.12
N ASP A 23 -6.92 10.40 -3.59
CA ASP A 23 -7.65 11.55 -4.12
C ASP A 23 -6.79 12.82 -4.11
N ALA A 24 -6.05 13.08 -3.02
CA ALA A 24 -5.17 14.24 -2.92
C ALA A 24 -4.01 14.20 -3.93
N TYR A 25 -3.38 13.03 -4.13
CA TYR A 25 -2.32 12.88 -5.12
C TYR A 25 -2.84 12.98 -6.56
N ASN A 26 -3.97 12.34 -6.85
CA ASN A 26 -4.62 12.43 -8.17
C ASN A 26 -4.96 13.88 -8.51
N ALA A 27 -5.58 14.62 -7.58
CA ALA A 27 -5.90 16.04 -7.78
C ALA A 27 -4.64 16.89 -8.05
N ARG A 28 -3.53 16.59 -7.36
CA ARG A 28 -2.25 17.26 -7.61
C ARG A 28 -1.70 16.98 -9.01
N GLU A 29 -1.76 15.74 -9.47
CA GLU A 29 -1.33 15.37 -10.82
C GLU A 29 -2.24 15.97 -11.89
N GLU A 30 -3.57 15.99 -11.67
CA GLU A 30 -4.53 16.65 -12.56
C GLU A 30 -4.22 18.16 -12.71
N ILE A 31 -3.97 18.87 -11.60
CA ILE A 31 -3.60 20.29 -11.62
C ILE A 31 -2.27 20.50 -12.37
N LYS A 32 -1.29 19.64 -12.14
CA LYS A 32 0.04 19.73 -12.77
C LYS A 32 -0.06 19.50 -14.28
N ALA A 33 -0.79 18.46 -14.71
CA ALA A 33 -1.07 18.18 -16.10
C ALA A 33 -1.80 19.36 -16.77
N MET A 34 -2.81 19.92 -16.09
CA MET A 34 -3.56 21.07 -16.59
C MET A 34 -2.69 22.32 -16.76
N LYS A 35 -1.75 22.56 -15.84
CA LYS A 35 -0.79 23.66 -15.97
C LYS A 35 0.13 23.47 -17.17
N GLN A 36 0.71 22.28 -17.33
CA GLN A 36 1.60 21.95 -18.45
C GLN A 36 0.88 22.03 -19.81
N TRP A 37 -0.37 21.58 -19.88
CA TRP A 37 -1.18 21.63 -21.10
C TRP A 37 -1.46 23.07 -21.54
N ARG A 38 -1.80 23.95 -20.59
CA ARG A 38 -1.97 25.39 -20.86
C ARG A 38 -0.69 26.06 -21.32
N GLU A 39 0.44 25.74 -20.68
CA GLU A 39 1.76 26.27 -21.06
C GLU A 39 2.19 25.82 -22.47
N ALA A 40 1.72 24.66 -22.93
CA ALA A 40 1.96 24.17 -24.29
C ALA A 40 1.09 24.87 -25.36
N GLY A 41 0.19 25.79 -24.97
CA GLY A 41 -0.68 26.51 -25.91
C GLY A 41 -1.84 25.68 -26.48
N ASN A 42 -2.13 24.53 -25.85
CA ASN A 42 -3.22 23.65 -26.29
C ASN A 42 -4.58 24.18 -25.81
N ASP A 43 -5.65 23.86 -26.56
CA ASP A 43 -7.01 24.25 -26.20
C ASP A 43 -7.47 23.57 -24.90
N VAL A 44 -8.10 24.36 -24.02
CA VAL A 44 -8.57 23.94 -22.70
C VAL A 44 -9.80 23.03 -22.81
N GLU A 45 -10.65 23.24 -23.82
CA GLU A 45 -11.87 22.43 -24.03
C GLU A 45 -11.56 20.98 -24.42
N LEU A 46 -10.47 20.74 -25.16
CA LEU A 46 -10.06 19.37 -25.53
C LEU A 46 -9.54 18.59 -24.32
N MET A 47 -9.12 19.27 -23.25
CA MET A 47 -8.48 18.66 -22.10
C MET A 47 -9.47 18.08 -21.09
N GLU A 48 -10.70 18.61 -20.99
CA GLU A 48 -11.75 17.99 -20.17
C GLU A 48 -12.14 16.59 -20.68
N SER A 49 -11.83 16.29 -21.94
CA SER A 49 -11.97 14.96 -22.54
C SER A 49 -10.81 14.00 -22.17
N LEU A 50 -9.66 14.51 -21.74
CA LEU A 50 -8.53 13.71 -21.27
C LEU A 50 -8.85 13.13 -19.89
N LYS A 51 -9.44 11.93 -19.88
CA LYS A 51 -9.58 11.12 -18.67
C LYS A 51 -8.21 10.70 -18.15
N ILE A 52 -7.63 11.51 -17.27
CA ILE A 52 -6.44 11.11 -16.50
C ILE A 52 -6.85 9.93 -15.61
N SER A 53 -6.07 8.85 -15.68
CA SER A 53 -6.36 7.65 -14.89
C SER A 53 -6.15 7.93 -13.40
N LYS A 54 -7.16 7.63 -12.58
CA LYS A 54 -7.10 7.84 -11.13
C LYS A 54 -6.37 6.70 -10.46
N ALA A 55 -5.08 6.91 -10.17
CA ALA A 55 -4.23 5.92 -9.53
C ALA A 55 -4.59 5.69 -8.05
N THR A 56 -4.29 4.50 -7.55
CA THR A 56 -4.18 4.27 -6.10
C THR A 56 -2.76 4.59 -5.66
N TRP A 57 -2.59 5.41 -4.63
CA TRP A 57 -1.30 5.94 -4.23
C TRP A 57 -0.78 5.36 -2.90
N MET A 58 0.53 5.12 -2.89
CA MET A 58 1.31 4.78 -1.70
C MET A 58 1.58 6.01 -0.84
N ALA A 59 2.02 5.78 0.40
CA ALA A 59 2.34 6.87 1.33
C ALA A 59 3.53 7.72 0.86
N ASP A 60 4.47 7.11 0.16
CA ASP A 60 5.68 7.73 -0.41
C ASP A 60 5.42 8.51 -1.71
N GLY A 61 4.18 8.54 -2.19
CA GLY A 61 3.82 9.21 -3.44
C GLY A 61 4.15 8.41 -4.70
N THR A 62 4.37 7.09 -4.59
CA THR A 62 4.41 6.20 -5.75
C THR A 62 3.02 5.61 -6.05
N HIS A 63 2.80 5.16 -7.28
CA HIS A 63 1.59 4.40 -7.62
C HIS A 63 1.65 3.01 -6.98
N TRP A 64 0.51 2.53 -6.51
CA TRP A 64 0.36 1.13 -6.10
C TRP A 64 0.59 0.21 -7.31
N PRO A 65 1.52 -0.76 -7.26
CA PRO A 65 1.83 -1.63 -8.40
C PRO A 65 0.74 -2.67 -8.68
N GLY A 66 -0.16 -2.93 -7.73
CA GLY A 66 -1.24 -3.91 -7.89
C GLY A 66 -2.51 -3.30 -8.48
N THR A 67 -3.64 -3.95 -8.19
CA THR A 67 -4.97 -3.47 -8.62
C THR A 67 -5.32 -2.14 -7.95
N TRP A 68 -5.70 -1.15 -8.76
CA TRP A 68 -6.20 0.14 -8.29
C TRP A 68 -7.69 0.10 -7.93
N THR A 69 -8.11 1.06 -7.11
CA THR A 69 -9.53 1.27 -6.76
C THR A 69 -10.36 1.59 -8.01
N THR A 70 -9.81 2.41 -8.91
CA THR A 70 -10.35 2.63 -10.25
C THR A 70 -9.50 1.82 -11.22
N PRO A 71 -10.03 0.72 -11.81
CA PRO A 71 -9.25 -0.12 -12.71
C PRO A 71 -8.68 0.67 -13.90
N ALA A 72 -7.43 0.39 -14.22
CA ALA A 72 -6.72 0.91 -15.38
C ALA A 72 -5.94 -0.23 -16.05
N PRO A 73 -5.45 -0.06 -17.30
CA PRO A 73 -4.51 -1.00 -17.90
C PRO A 73 -3.34 -1.26 -16.96
N GLU A 74 -2.90 -2.53 -16.86
CA GLU A 74 -1.83 -2.98 -15.96
C GLU A 74 -2.12 -2.83 -14.45
N HIS A 75 -3.34 -2.39 -14.07
CA HIS A 75 -3.74 -2.14 -12.68
C HIS A 75 -5.18 -2.59 -12.38
N SER A 76 -5.63 -3.69 -12.99
CA SER A 76 -6.97 -4.26 -12.81
C SER A 76 -6.96 -5.66 -12.18
N ARG A 77 -8.15 -6.17 -11.87
CA ARG A 77 -8.31 -7.54 -11.36
C ARG A 77 -8.07 -8.52 -12.52
N GLY A 78 -6.86 -9.07 -12.60
CA GLY A 78 -6.44 -9.96 -13.69
C GLY A 78 -5.38 -9.38 -14.61
N ASP A 79 -4.99 -8.12 -14.38
CA ASP A 79 -3.90 -7.45 -15.08
C ASP A 79 -3.14 -6.57 -14.08
N HIS A 80 -2.07 -7.09 -13.50
CA HIS A 80 -1.16 -6.37 -12.61
C HIS A 80 0.14 -7.13 -12.41
N SER A 81 1.22 -6.40 -12.16
CA SER A 81 2.54 -6.93 -11.84
C SER A 81 2.57 -7.68 -10.50
N SER A 82 3.52 -8.61 -10.35
CA SER A 82 3.76 -9.29 -9.08
C SER A 82 4.29 -8.32 -8.00
N ILE A 83 4.01 -8.62 -6.74
CA ILE A 83 4.50 -7.87 -5.58
C ILE A 83 5.19 -8.85 -4.64
N ILE A 84 6.41 -8.52 -4.20
CA ILE A 84 7.12 -9.22 -3.12
C ILE A 84 7.57 -8.17 -2.11
N GLN A 85 7.13 -8.28 -0.87
CA GLN A 85 7.51 -7.37 0.20
C GLN A 85 7.84 -8.13 1.48
N VAL A 86 9.06 -7.93 2.00
CA VAL A 86 9.47 -8.45 3.30
C VAL A 86 8.97 -7.49 4.39
N MET A 87 7.97 -7.92 5.16
CA MET A 87 7.32 -7.15 6.22
C MET A 87 8.04 -7.30 7.56
N LEU A 88 8.46 -8.53 7.88
CA LEU A 88 9.35 -8.83 9.01
C LEU A 88 10.57 -9.54 8.43
N LYS A 89 11.75 -9.02 8.74
CA LYS A 89 13.02 -9.61 8.28
C LYS A 89 13.23 -10.99 8.90
N PRO A 90 14.04 -11.85 8.27
CA PRO A 90 14.52 -13.05 8.93
C PRO A 90 15.12 -12.72 10.31
N PRO A 91 14.82 -13.50 11.35
CA PRO A 91 15.48 -13.34 12.63
C PRO A 91 16.99 -13.61 12.48
N SER A 92 17.81 -12.99 13.33
CA SER A 92 19.23 -13.37 13.49
C SER A 92 19.33 -14.82 13.96
N ASP A 93 20.50 -15.46 13.86
CA ASP A 93 20.70 -16.81 14.38
C ASP A 93 20.72 -16.85 15.92
N GLU A 94 21.26 -15.81 16.55
CA GLU A 94 21.32 -15.66 18.01
C GLU A 94 19.93 -15.32 18.61
N PRO A 95 19.50 -16.00 19.69
CA PRO A 95 18.26 -15.69 20.41
C PRO A 95 18.25 -14.27 20.97
N LEU A 96 17.07 -13.64 21.01
CA LEU A 96 16.87 -12.36 21.68
C LEU A 96 15.97 -12.56 22.89
N THR A 97 16.48 -12.30 24.08
CA THR A 97 15.73 -12.42 25.34
C THR A 97 14.76 -11.26 25.53
N GLY A 98 13.60 -11.54 26.11
CA GLY A 98 12.59 -10.55 26.44
C GLY A 98 13.06 -9.57 27.53
N ALA A 99 12.50 -8.36 27.54
CA ALA A 99 12.69 -7.42 28.64
C ALA A 99 11.91 -7.88 29.89
N GLU A 100 12.38 -7.50 31.08
CA GLU A 100 11.66 -7.74 32.33
C GLU A 100 10.22 -7.19 32.24
N SER A 101 9.25 -8.05 32.54
CA SER A 101 7.84 -7.66 32.60
C SER A 101 7.61 -6.81 33.85
N GLU A 102 7.00 -5.62 33.71
CA GLU A 102 6.53 -4.84 34.87
C GLU A 102 5.39 -5.53 35.65
N SER A 103 4.81 -6.59 35.09
CA SER A 103 3.80 -7.40 35.76
C SER A 103 4.42 -8.66 36.35
N ASN A 104 4.31 -8.83 37.68
CA ASN A 104 4.85 -9.97 38.43
C ASN A 104 4.10 -11.30 38.18
N ALA A 105 3.41 -11.44 37.05
CA ALA A 105 2.56 -12.59 36.78
C ALA A 105 3.38 -13.81 36.32
N MET A 106 4.41 -13.62 35.47
CA MET A 106 5.30 -14.66 34.94
C MET A 106 6.65 -14.04 34.51
N ASP A 107 7.77 -14.75 34.73
CA ASP A 107 9.08 -14.40 34.20
C ASP A 107 9.20 -14.88 32.75
N LEU A 108 9.48 -13.94 31.83
CA LEU A 108 9.64 -14.19 30.40
C LEU A 108 11.02 -13.77 29.89
N THR A 109 11.97 -13.49 30.79
CA THR A 109 13.31 -13.02 30.42
C THR A 109 14.10 -14.07 29.63
N GLU A 110 13.86 -15.35 29.87
CA GLU A 110 14.49 -16.45 29.11
C GLU A 110 13.75 -16.81 27.81
N VAL A 111 12.63 -16.14 27.51
CA VAL A 111 11.88 -16.39 26.28
C VAL A 111 12.53 -15.66 25.11
N ASP A 112 12.79 -16.41 24.04
CA ASP A 112 13.21 -15.85 22.78
C ASP A 112 12.05 -15.10 22.10
N ILE A 113 12.18 -13.78 21.99
CA ILE A 113 11.14 -12.87 21.47
C ILE A 113 11.27 -12.61 19.96
N ARG A 114 12.16 -13.30 19.26
CA ARG A 114 12.30 -13.16 17.80
C ARG A 114 11.00 -13.52 17.09
N LEU A 115 10.63 -12.70 16.11
CA LEU A 115 9.49 -12.97 15.25
C LEU A 115 9.94 -13.71 13.98
N PRO A 116 9.11 -14.65 13.46
CA PRO A 116 9.39 -15.29 12.19
C PRO A 116 9.33 -14.26 11.05
N MET A 117 10.06 -14.57 9.96
CA MET A 117 9.98 -13.78 8.73
C MET A 117 8.54 -13.74 8.21
N LEU A 118 8.10 -12.55 7.80
CA LEU A 118 6.80 -12.36 7.16
C LEU A 118 7.03 -11.73 5.79
N VAL A 119 6.59 -12.44 4.74
CA VAL A 119 6.67 -11.96 3.36
C VAL A 119 5.27 -11.89 2.77
N TYR A 120 4.91 -10.73 2.22
CA TYR A 120 3.73 -10.56 1.40
C TYR A 120 4.08 -10.86 -0.06
N VAL A 121 3.32 -11.77 -0.67
CA VAL A 121 3.48 -12.15 -2.08
C VAL A 121 2.14 -12.01 -2.79
N SER A 122 2.12 -11.21 -3.86
CA SER A 122 1.04 -11.19 -4.85
C SER A 122 1.58 -11.69 -6.18
N ARG A 123 0.92 -12.69 -6.75
CA ARG A 123 1.26 -13.22 -8.08
C ARG A 123 0.88 -12.19 -9.15
N GLU A 124 1.71 -12.10 -10.19
CA GLU A 124 1.36 -11.38 -11.41
C GLU A 124 0.13 -12.00 -12.06
N LYS A 125 -0.69 -11.16 -12.70
CA LYS A 125 -1.79 -11.59 -13.55
C LYS A 125 -1.77 -10.83 -14.85
N ARG A 126 -2.07 -11.53 -15.95
CA ARG A 126 -2.15 -10.94 -17.30
C ARG A 126 -3.39 -11.43 -18.05
N PRO A 127 -4.03 -10.57 -18.86
CA PRO A 127 -5.10 -11.00 -19.75
C PRO A 127 -4.62 -12.12 -20.69
N GLY A 128 -5.48 -13.10 -20.96
CA GLY A 128 -5.16 -14.24 -21.84
C GLY A 128 -4.44 -15.41 -21.18
N TYR A 129 -4.09 -15.30 -19.89
CA TYR A 129 -3.53 -16.42 -19.11
C TYR A 129 -4.58 -16.99 -18.16
N ASP A 130 -4.61 -18.31 -18.02
CA ASP A 130 -5.44 -18.98 -17.01
C ASP A 130 -4.76 -18.91 -15.63
N HIS A 131 -5.56 -18.63 -14.61
CA HIS A 131 -5.08 -18.48 -13.23
C HIS A 131 -5.94 -19.35 -12.31
N ASN A 132 -5.35 -20.43 -11.81
CA ASN A 132 -5.98 -21.29 -10.81
C ASN A 132 -6.36 -20.49 -9.57
N LYS A 133 -7.56 -20.74 -9.06
CA LYS A 133 -8.06 -20.18 -7.79
C LYS A 133 -7.48 -20.90 -6.60
#